data_AF-A0A2E6LW87-F1
#
_entry.id   AF-A0A2E6LW87-F1
#
_cell.length_a   1.000
_cell.length_b   1.000
_cell.length_c   1.000
_cell.angle_alpha   90.00
_cell.angle_beta   90.00
_cell.angle_gamma   90.00
#
_symmetry.space_group_name_H-M   'P 1'
#
loop_
_entity.id
_entity.type
_entity.pdbx_description
1 polymer ?
#
loop_
_entity_poly.entity_id
_entity_poly.type
_entity_poly.pdbx_seq_one_letter_code
_entity_poly.pdbx_strand_id
1 'polypeptide(L)'
;MEALPKREGKIESGQSKTIFYRPEFHDVIVYDRANNELAVFNKSGAKKERTMYLDLFSQHLFGQAEYFPGAEKYTLQPLIDNGVDALACADIDGLEDIKLVEIQHQFLGPYNDKQTLRSNDVFASLESRDREFPNFGRLVSASFSVKFENAKRPRMVKVRTPNVANFDRKEDSHLIETWLRKRGFVNEQKEEEDSTQPVTHQESHDAVSIAAMA
;
A
#
# COMPACT_ATOMS: atom_id res chain seq x y z
N MET A 1 24.08 -4.50 -6.77
CA MET A 1 23.86 -5.65 -7.69
C MET A 1 23.90 -5.11 -9.10
N GLU A 2 24.78 -5.61 -9.97
CA GLU A 2 24.77 -5.19 -11.37
C GLU A 2 23.58 -5.80 -12.13
N ALA A 3 22.94 -5.02 -12.99
CA ALA A 3 21.84 -5.49 -13.84
C ALA A 3 22.35 -6.53 -14.85
N LEU A 4 21.66 -7.67 -14.94
CA LEU A 4 21.98 -8.71 -15.90
C LEU A 4 21.76 -8.20 -17.34
N PRO A 5 22.64 -8.56 -18.29
CA PRO A 5 22.49 -8.16 -19.69
C PRO A 5 21.19 -8.73 -20.28
N LYS A 6 20.44 -7.87 -20.99
CA LYS A 6 19.18 -8.24 -21.67
C LYS A 6 19.42 -8.35 -23.18
N ARG A 7 18.72 -9.29 -23.82
CA ARG A 7 18.74 -9.53 -25.27
C ARG A 7 17.34 -9.29 -25.86
N GLU A 8 17.21 -8.34 -26.76
CA GLU A 8 15.94 -8.02 -27.44
C GLU A 8 16.14 -7.91 -28.96
N GLY A 9 15.07 -8.22 -29.71
CA GLY A 9 15.05 -8.03 -31.17
C GLY A 9 14.79 -6.56 -31.51
N LYS A 10 15.56 -6.02 -32.46
CA LYS A 10 15.39 -4.67 -33.01
C LYS A 10 15.35 -4.77 -34.53
N ILE A 11 14.38 -4.11 -35.17
CA ILE A 11 14.41 -3.93 -36.62
C ILE A 11 15.20 -2.65 -36.90
N GLU A 12 16.25 -2.76 -37.69
CA GLU A 12 17.07 -1.63 -38.11
C GLU A 12 17.23 -1.70 -39.63
N SER A 13 16.73 -0.68 -40.32
CA SER A 13 16.71 -0.60 -41.79
C SER A 13 16.09 -1.83 -42.47
N GLY A 14 14.98 -2.34 -41.91
CA GLY A 14 14.25 -3.49 -42.46
C GLY A 14 14.88 -4.86 -42.19
N GLN A 15 16.00 -4.93 -41.46
CA GLN A 15 16.64 -6.18 -41.06
C GLN A 15 16.45 -6.43 -39.56
N SER A 16 16.15 -7.68 -39.20
CA SER A 16 16.10 -8.13 -37.81
C SER A 16 17.52 -8.22 -37.23
N LYS A 17 17.81 -7.40 -36.23
CA LYS A 17 19.04 -7.43 -35.42
C LYS A 17 18.72 -7.81 -33.98
N THR A 18 19.75 -8.22 -33.26
CA THR A 18 19.70 -8.46 -31.83
C THR A 18 20.52 -7.39 -31.11
N ILE A 19 19.93 -6.74 -30.11
CA ILE A 19 20.65 -5.80 -29.24
C ILE A 19 20.93 -6.46 -27.88
N PHE A 20 22.14 -6.23 -27.38
CA PHE A 20 22.55 -6.57 -26.02
C PHE A 20 22.80 -5.27 -25.27
N TYR A 21 22.09 -5.06 -24.17
CA TYR A 21 22.26 -3.87 -23.34
C TYR A 21 22.05 -4.22 -21.86
N ARG A 22 22.60 -3.38 -20.98
CA ARG A 22 22.26 -3.38 -19.56
C ARG A 22 21.30 -2.22 -19.34
N PRO A 23 20.02 -2.48 -19.06
CA PRO A 23 19.11 -1.40 -18.74
C PRO A 23 19.55 -0.74 -17.42
N GLU A 24 19.66 0.58 -17.42
CA GLU A 24 19.73 1.34 -16.19
C GLU A 24 18.34 1.30 -15.52
N PHE A 25 18.29 0.94 -14.25
CA PHE A 25 17.07 0.95 -13.47
C PHE A 25 17.21 1.94 -12.33
N HIS A 26 16.12 2.64 -12.06
CA HIS A 26 16.01 3.57 -10.95
C HIS A 26 14.98 3.02 -9.98
N ASP A 27 15.28 3.13 -8.69
CA ASP A 27 14.28 2.98 -7.64
C ASP A 27 13.58 4.33 -7.47
N VAL A 28 12.27 4.29 -7.23
CA VAL A 28 11.45 5.50 -7.08
C VAL A 28 10.96 5.61 -5.66
N ILE A 29 11.16 6.79 -5.06
CA ILE A 29 10.66 7.14 -3.74
C ILE A 29 9.76 8.35 -3.89
N VAL A 30 8.55 8.28 -3.33
CA VAL A 30 7.56 9.35 -3.36
C VAL A 30 7.13 9.63 -1.93
N TYR A 31 7.31 10.87 -1.49
CA TYR A 31 6.74 11.36 -0.25
C TYR A 31 5.44 12.11 -0.55
N ASP A 32 4.32 11.58 -0.08
CA ASP A 32 3.03 12.25 -0.08
C ASP A 32 2.85 12.99 1.25
N ARG A 33 3.00 14.31 1.19
CA ARG A 33 2.88 15.18 2.35
C ARG A 33 1.43 15.28 2.87
N ALA A 34 0.42 15.13 2.01
CA ALA A 34 -0.97 15.29 2.42
C ALA A 34 -1.42 14.13 3.31
N ASN A 35 -0.96 12.92 2.99
CA ASN A 35 -1.24 11.70 3.75
C ASN A 35 -0.14 11.35 4.77
N ASN A 36 0.98 12.09 4.76
CA ASN A 36 2.21 11.76 5.48
C ASN A 36 2.67 10.32 5.21
N GLU A 37 2.89 9.99 3.93
CA GLU A 37 3.24 8.63 3.50
C GLU A 37 4.49 8.59 2.61
N LEU A 38 5.32 7.57 2.82
CA LEU A 38 6.50 7.30 1.98
C LEU A 38 6.31 6.02 1.16
N ALA A 39 6.14 6.18 -0.15
CA ALA A 39 6.04 5.07 -1.08
C ALA A 39 7.42 4.75 -1.69
N VAL A 40 7.80 3.47 -1.64
CA VAL A 40 9.07 2.97 -2.17
C VAL A 40 8.79 1.92 -3.24
N PHE A 41 9.28 2.18 -4.45
CA PHE A 41 9.23 1.28 -5.59
C PHE A 41 10.66 0.89 -5.96
N ASN A 42 11.17 -0.18 -5.34
CA ASN A 42 12.49 -0.71 -5.65
C ASN A 42 12.42 -1.84 -6.68
N LYS A 43 13.33 -1.81 -7.65
CA LYS A 43 13.34 -2.72 -8.80
C LYS A 43 13.53 -4.18 -8.40
N SER A 44 14.34 -4.42 -7.36
CA SER A 44 14.61 -5.78 -6.89
C SER A 44 13.39 -6.44 -6.23
N GLY A 45 12.42 -5.64 -5.76
CA GLY A 45 11.31 -6.11 -4.93
C GLY A 45 11.73 -6.66 -3.56
N ALA A 46 13.01 -6.52 -3.19
CA ALA A 46 13.53 -7.05 -1.93
C ALA A 46 13.00 -6.24 -0.74
N LYS A 47 12.40 -6.94 0.23
CA LYS A 47 11.87 -6.32 1.46
C LYS A 47 12.95 -5.58 2.25
N LYS A 48 14.15 -6.15 2.35
CA LYS A 48 15.27 -5.54 3.09
C LYS A 48 15.72 -4.21 2.49
N GLU A 49 15.78 -4.14 1.16
CA GLU A 49 16.11 -2.90 0.45
C GLU A 49 15.01 -1.85 0.63
N ARG A 50 13.74 -2.28 0.60
CA ARG A 50 12.62 -1.38 0.92
C ARG A 50 12.70 -0.84 2.36
N THR A 51 12.96 -1.69 3.35
CA THR A 51 13.16 -1.27 4.74
C THR A 51 14.32 -0.29 4.86
N MET A 52 15.46 -0.58 4.24
CA MET A 52 16.60 0.34 4.20
C MET A 52 16.22 1.72 3.64
N TYR A 53 15.45 1.78 2.55
CA TYR A 53 14.97 3.06 2.02
C TYR A 53 14.06 3.80 3.00
N LEU A 54 13.11 3.09 3.63
CA LEU A 54 12.24 3.71 4.64
C LEU A 54 13.08 4.28 5.79
N ASP A 55 13.99 3.50 6.37
CA ASP A 55 14.80 3.91 7.52
C ASP A 55 15.68 5.12 7.19
N LEU A 56 16.39 5.06 6.06
CA LEU A 56 17.33 6.10 5.65
C LEU A 56 16.62 7.43 5.37
N PHE A 57 15.54 7.40 4.59
CA PHE A 57 14.80 8.62 4.27
C PHE A 57 14.05 9.17 5.48
N SER A 58 13.52 8.31 6.34
CA SER A 58 12.90 8.73 7.60
C SER A 58 13.91 9.44 8.50
N GLN A 59 15.10 8.87 8.68
CA GLN A 59 16.17 9.49 9.46
C GLN A 59 16.60 10.85 8.89
N HIS A 60 16.74 10.98 7.57
CA HIS A 60 17.20 12.23 6.95
C HIS A 60 16.14 13.32 6.89
N LEU A 61 14.86 12.96 6.74
CA LEU A 61 13.77 13.92 6.61
C LEU A 61 13.15 14.30 7.98
N PHE A 62 13.13 13.37 8.94
CA PHE A 62 12.41 13.53 10.21
C PHE A 62 13.28 13.28 11.45
N GLY A 63 14.55 12.89 11.28
CA GLY A 63 15.46 12.62 12.41
C GLY A 63 15.18 11.31 13.15
N GLN A 64 14.23 10.50 12.66
CA GLN A 64 13.78 9.26 13.28
C GLN A 64 13.72 8.16 12.20
N ALA A 65 14.59 7.15 12.28
CA ALA A 65 14.64 6.07 11.29
C ALA A 65 13.30 5.30 11.16
N GLU A 66 12.59 5.08 12.26
CA GLU A 66 11.36 4.29 12.26
C GLU A 66 10.09 5.14 12.07
N TYR A 67 10.22 6.38 11.57
CA TYR A 67 9.08 7.29 11.35
C TYR A 67 8.01 6.69 10.42
N PHE A 68 8.41 5.89 9.42
CA PHE A 68 7.50 5.12 8.57
C PHE A 68 7.69 3.61 8.78
N PRO A 69 7.00 2.98 9.75
CA PRO A 69 7.27 1.59 10.17
C PRO A 69 6.83 0.51 9.15
N GLY A 70 6.37 0.90 7.96
CA GLY A 70 5.87 -0.03 6.95
C GLY A 70 4.59 -0.76 7.38
N ALA A 71 3.81 -0.16 8.29
CA ALA A 71 2.57 -0.70 8.84
C ALA A 71 1.57 -1.13 7.77
N GLU A 72 0.64 -2.04 8.11
CA GLU A 72 -0.37 -2.51 7.18
C GLU A 72 -1.39 -1.41 6.87
N LYS A 73 -1.22 -0.69 5.76
CA LYS A 73 -2.09 0.43 5.35
C LYS A 73 -3.48 -0.03 4.95
N TYR A 74 -3.58 -1.13 4.20
CA TYR A 74 -4.83 -1.59 3.60
C TYR A 74 -5.32 -2.89 4.23
N THR A 75 -6.63 -2.93 4.46
CA THR A 75 -7.39 -4.13 4.83
C THR A 75 -8.44 -4.43 3.76
N LEU A 76 -8.92 -5.68 3.71
CA LEU A 76 -10.06 -6.09 2.88
C LEU A 76 -11.24 -6.58 3.72
N GLN A 77 -11.15 -6.43 5.04
CA GLN A 77 -12.17 -6.85 6.00
C GLN A 77 -13.57 -6.27 5.73
N PRO A 78 -13.72 -5.00 5.27
CA PRO A 78 -15.05 -4.48 4.94
C PRO A 78 -15.83 -5.32 3.91
N LEU A 79 -15.16 -6.02 2.99
CA LEU A 79 -15.82 -6.92 2.03
C LEU A 79 -16.47 -8.14 2.70
N ILE A 80 -15.93 -8.57 3.84
CA ILE A 80 -16.43 -9.70 4.62
C ILE A 80 -17.55 -9.22 5.54
N ASP A 81 -17.30 -8.11 6.26
CA ASP A 81 -18.21 -7.64 7.31
C ASP A 81 -19.47 -6.96 6.75
N ASN A 82 -19.31 -6.17 5.69
CA ASN A 82 -20.38 -5.34 5.13
C ASN A 82 -20.83 -5.79 3.72
N GLY A 83 -20.12 -6.74 3.11
CA GLY A 83 -20.48 -7.26 1.78
C GLY A 83 -20.57 -6.15 0.71
N VAL A 84 -21.70 -6.11 0.01
CA VAL A 84 -21.95 -5.12 -1.06
C VAL A 84 -21.99 -3.68 -0.54
N ASP A 85 -22.40 -3.47 0.72
CA ASP A 85 -22.49 -2.13 1.31
C ASP A 85 -21.10 -1.48 1.50
N ALA A 86 -20.04 -2.30 1.55
CA ALA A 86 -18.66 -1.81 1.53
C ALA A 86 -18.32 -1.03 0.24
N LEU A 87 -19.09 -1.20 -0.83
CA LEU A 87 -18.89 -0.54 -2.12
C LEU A 87 -19.66 0.77 -2.28
N ALA A 88 -20.49 1.15 -1.31
CA ALA A 88 -21.28 2.38 -1.40
C ALA A 88 -20.37 3.58 -1.73
N CYS A 89 -20.83 4.50 -2.58
CA CYS A 89 -20.06 5.69 -2.96
C CYS A 89 -20.90 6.96 -3.14
N ALA A 90 -22.21 6.90 -2.89
CA ALA A 90 -23.14 8.01 -3.11
C ALA A 90 -22.87 9.27 -2.25
N ASP A 91 -22.08 9.15 -1.17
CA ASP A 91 -21.65 10.26 -0.30
C ASP A 91 -20.26 10.81 -0.67
N ILE A 92 -19.78 10.51 -1.88
CA ILE A 92 -18.48 10.95 -2.40
C ILE A 92 -18.69 11.55 -3.78
N ASP A 93 -18.73 12.88 -3.82
CA ASP A 93 -18.93 13.65 -5.05
C ASP A 93 -17.91 13.24 -6.14
N GLY A 94 -18.41 12.98 -7.35
CA GLY A 94 -17.60 12.57 -8.49
C GLY A 94 -17.50 11.06 -8.71
N LEU A 95 -17.99 10.23 -7.77
CA LEU A 95 -18.12 8.78 -7.93
C LEU A 95 -19.56 8.41 -8.28
N GLU A 96 -19.74 7.58 -9.31
CA GLU A 96 -21.05 7.17 -9.80
C GLU A 96 -21.41 5.72 -9.39
N ASP A 97 -20.47 4.79 -9.54
CA ASP A 97 -20.71 3.36 -9.29
C ASP A 97 -19.38 2.65 -8.96
N ILE A 98 -19.41 1.67 -8.06
CA ILE A 98 -18.25 0.84 -7.72
C ILE A 98 -18.67 -0.62 -7.69
N LYS A 99 -17.96 -1.45 -8.46
CA LYS A 99 -18.19 -2.90 -8.50
C LYS A 99 -16.95 -3.66 -8.12
N LEU A 100 -17.11 -4.68 -7.29
CA LEU A 100 -16.07 -5.66 -7.03
C LEU A 100 -15.98 -6.60 -8.22
N VAL A 101 -14.82 -6.69 -8.86
CA VAL A 101 -14.63 -7.48 -10.10
C VAL A 101 -13.68 -8.66 -9.92
N GLU A 102 -12.81 -8.63 -8.92
CA GLU A 102 -11.86 -9.72 -8.66
C GLU A 102 -11.54 -9.80 -7.16
N ILE A 103 -11.49 -11.01 -6.61
CA ILE A 103 -10.92 -11.29 -5.30
C ILE A 103 -9.94 -12.46 -5.38
N GLN A 104 -8.89 -12.41 -4.56
CA GLN A 104 -7.91 -13.47 -4.44
C GLN A 104 -7.74 -13.90 -2.99
N HIS A 105 -8.03 -15.17 -2.72
CA HIS A 105 -7.75 -15.84 -1.46
C HIS A 105 -6.42 -16.58 -1.54
N GLN A 106 -5.66 -16.53 -0.45
CA GLN A 106 -4.44 -17.29 -0.24
C GLN A 106 -4.65 -18.27 0.90
N PHE A 107 -4.30 -19.53 0.68
CA PHE A 107 -4.37 -20.57 1.69
C PHE A 107 -2.98 -20.75 2.29
N LEU A 108 -2.90 -20.65 3.62
CA LEU A 108 -1.65 -20.90 4.34
C LEU A 108 -1.39 -22.41 4.32
N GLY A 109 -0.27 -22.79 3.73
CA GLY A 109 0.13 -24.18 3.56
C GLY A 109 1.43 -24.30 2.77
N PRO A 110 2.02 -25.49 2.70
CA PRO A 110 3.32 -25.71 2.05
C PRO A 110 3.31 -25.40 0.55
N TYR A 111 2.14 -25.46 -0.09
CA TYR A 111 1.98 -25.23 -1.54
C TYR A 111 1.59 -23.80 -1.90
N ASN A 112 1.25 -22.97 -0.90
CA ASN A 112 0.95 -21.56 -1.08
C ASN A 112 -0.19 -21.30 -2.09
N ASP A 113 -1.23 -22.13 -2.04
CA ASP A 113 -2.33 -22.13 -2.99
C ASP A 113 -3.07 -20.79 -3.01
N LYS A 114 -3.54 -20.41 -4.20
CA LYS A 114 -4.32 -19.20 -4.43
C LYS A 114 -5.56 -19.51 -5.24
N GLN A 115 -6.70 -19.00 -4.80
CA GLN A 115 -7.94 -19.04 -5.55
C GLN A 115 -8.35 -17.63 -5.93
N THR A 116 -8.67 -17.45 -7.21
CA THR A 116 -9.13 -16.16 -7.74
C THR A 116 -10.56 -16.31 -8.24
N LEU A 117 -11.44 -15.43 -7.79
CA LEU A 117 -12.80 -15.30 -8.30
C LEU A 117 -12.89 -13.97 -9.05
N ARG A 118 -13.37 -14.01 -10.29
CA ARG A 118 -13.48 -12.84 -11.16
C ARG A 118 -14.83 -12.78 -11.87
N SER A 119 -15.42 -11.60 -11.94
CA SER A 119 -16.71 -11.31 -12.56
C SER A 119 -16.76 -9.84 -13.00
N ASN A 120 -17.73 -9.45 -13.83
CA ASN A 120 -18.05 -8.04 -14.05
C ASN A 120 -18.69 -7.39 -12.82
N ASP A 121 -19.28 -8.22 -11.96
CA ASP A 121 -19.81 -7.88 -10.65
C ASP A 121 -19.82 -9.17 -9.80
N VAL A 122 -18.92 -9.24 -8.82
CA VAL A 122 -18.72 -10.42 -7.98
C VAL A 122 -19.92 -10.62 -7.05
N PHE A 123 -20.45 -9.54 -6.45
CA PHE A 123 -21.58 -9.64 -5.53
C PHE A 123 -22.85 -10.06 -6.27
N ALA A 124 -23.20 -9.38 -7.38
CA ALA A 124 -24.37 -9.77 -8.18
C ALA A 124 -24.24 -11.19 -8.76
N SER A 125 -23.04 -11.61 -9.15
CA SER A 125 -22.81 -12.98 -9.61
C SER A 125 -23.03 -14.03 -8.53
N LEU A 126 -22.64 -13.74 -7.29
CA LEU A 126 -22.84 -14.64 -6.15
C LEU A 126 -24.32 -14.71 -5.78
N GLU A 127 -24.98 -13.56 -5.67
CA GLU A 127 -26.42 -13.45 -5.39
C GLU A 127 -27.27 -14.22 -6.42
N SER A 128 -26.99 -14.05 -7.72
CA SER A 128 -27.72 -14.75 -8.80
C SER A 128 -27.63 -16.29 -8.74
N ARG A 129 -26.67 -16.82 -7.99
CA ARG A 129 -26.44 -18.26 -7.82
C ARG A 129 -26.71 -18.75 -6.41
N ASP A 130 -27.28 -17.89 -5.54
CA ASP A 130 -27.52 -18.16 -4.13
C ASP A 130 -26.23 -18.64 -3.42
N ARG A 131 -25.14 -17.92 -3.66
CA ARG A 131 -23.81 -18.21 -3.11
C ARG A 131 -23.40 -17.11 -2.15
N GLU A 132 -22.83 -17.52 -1.03
CA GLU A 132 -22.21 -16.59 -0.08
C GLU A 132 -20.87 -16.06 -0.58
N PHE A 133 -20.47 -14.90 -0.04
CA PHE A 133 -19.14 -14.36 -0.25
C PHE A 133 -18.09 -15.31 0.34
N PRO A 134 -17.08 -15.73 -0.43
CA PRO A 134 -16.07 -16.66 0.06
C PRO A 134 -15.34 -16.07 1.28
N ASN A 135 -15.41 -16.77 2.42
CA ASN A 135 -14.80 -16.37 3.69
C ASN A 135 -13.67 -17.32 4.13
N PHE A 136 -13.23 -18.21 3.24
CA PHE A 136 -12.18 -19.19 3.51
C PHE A 136 -10.81 -18.71 3.03
N GLY A 137 -9.76 -19.03 3.80
CA GLY A 137 -8.41 -18.55 3.53
C GLY A 137 -8.24 -17.04 3.83
N ARG A 138 -7.05 -16.50 3.56
CA ARG A 138 -6.75 -15.08 3.74
C ARG A 138 -7.08 -14.32 2.47
N LEU A 139 -7.94 -13.32 2.55
CA LEU A 139 -8.20 -12.40 1.44
C LEU A 139 -6.99 -11.45 1.27
N VAL A 140 -6.29 -11.57 0.15
CA VAL A 140 -5.00 -10.86 -0.08
C VAL A 140 -5.06 -9.80 -1.17
N SER A 141 -6.08 -9.85 -2.03
CA SER A 141 -6.27 -8.82 -3.05
C SER A 141 -7.74 -8.72 -3.46
N ALA A 142 -8.17 -7.49 -3.74
CA ALA A 142 -9.43 -7.16 -4.37
C ALA A 142 -9.19 -6.18 -5.52
N SER A 143 -9.96 -6.29 -6.59
CA SER A 143 -9.98 -5.30 -7.67
C SER A 143 -11.40 -4.76 -7.85
N PHE A 144 -11.49 -3.44 -8.03
CA PHE A 144 -12.71 -2.68 -8.12
C PHE A 144 -12.77 -1.97 -9.47
N SER A 145 -13.93 -2.01 -10.11
CA SER A 145 -14.27 -1.18 -11.26
C SER A 145 -14.98 0.07 -10.73
N VAL A 146 -14.32 1.22 -10.80
CA VAL A 146 -14.82 2.51 -10.31
C VAL A 146 -15.27 3.36 -11.49
N LYS A 147 -16.55 3.72 -11.53
CA LYS A 147 -17.13 4.65 -12.50
C LYS A 147 -17.20 6.05 -11.88
N PHE A 148 -16.67 7.02 -12.61
CA PHE A 148 -16.71 8.43 -12.24
C PHE A 148 -17.76 9.14 -13.08
N GLU A 149 -18.41 10.14 -12.53
CA GLU A 149 -19.49 10.90 -13.20
C GLU A 149 -19.05 11.46 -14.56
N ASN A 150 -17.79 11.94 -14.65
CA ASN A 150 -17.25 12.58 -15.85
C ASN A 150 -16.45 11.62 -16.76
N ALA A 151 -16.43 10.32 -16.47
CA ALA A 151 -15.61 9.35 -17.21
C ALA A 151 -16.45 8.34 -18.01
N LYS A 152 -16.23 8.28 -19.32
CA LYS A 152 -16.89 7.29 -20.21
C LYS A 152 -16.57 5.83 -19.89
N ARG A 153 -15.41 5.57 -19.29
CA ARG A 153 -14.93 4.21 -19.00
C ARG A 153 -14.57 4.11 -17.51
N PRO A 154 -14.99 3.04 -16.83
CA PRO A 154 -14.57 2.82 -15.45
C PRO A 154 -13.06 2.61 -15.37
N ARG A 155 -12.50 2.88 -14.20
CA ARG A 155 -11.09 2.67 -13.86
C ARG A 155 -10.94 1.46 -12.97
N MET A 156 -9.84 0.74 -13.15
CA MET A 156 -9.51 -0.37 -12.28
C MET A 156 -8.74 0.15 -11.08
N VAL A 157 -9.19 -0.21 -9.88
CA VAL A 157 -8.48 0.01 -8.63
C VAL A 157 -8.15 -1.34 -8.05
N LYS A 158 -6.87 -1.65 -7.87
CA LYS A 158 -6.45 -2.91 -7.26
C LYS A 158 -5.82 -2.65 -5.90
N VAL A 159 -6.44 -3.21 -4.86
CA VAL A 159 -5.90 -3.22 -3.50
C VAL A 159 -5.31 -4.60 -3.22
N ARG A 160 -4.08 -4.62 -2.72
CA ARG A 160 -3.38 -5.81 -2.26
C ARG A 160 -2.83 -5.52 -0.87
N THR A 161 -3.23 -6.36 0.07
CA THR A 161 -2.75 -6.24 1.44
C THR A 161 -1.27 -6.66 1.53
N PRO A 162 -0.49 -6.04 2.42
CA PRO A 162 -0.93 -4.97 3.31
C PRO A 162 -0.83 -3.56 2.70
N ASN A 163 0.05 -3.31 1.72
CA ASN A 163 0.54 -1.94 1.44
C ASN A 163 0.49 -1.51 -0.03
N VAL A 164 -0.30 -2.16 -0.88
CA VAL A 164 -0.30 -1.88 -2.31
C VAL A 164 -1.69 -1.48 -2.77
N ALA A 165 -1.82 -0.27 -3.31
CA ALA A 165 -2.95 0.14 -4.12
C ALA A 165 -2.44 0.62 -5.48
N ASN A 166 -3.04 0.13 -6.56
CA ASN A 166 -2.77 0.56 -7.92
C ASN A 166 -3.98 1.31 -8.46
N PHE A 167 -3.73 2.53 -8.94
CA PHE A 167 -4.70 3.40 -9.57
C PHE A 167 -4.29 3.63 -11.03
N ASP A 168 -5.22 3.48 -11.98
CA ASP A 168 -4.94 3.69 -13.40
C ASP A 168 -4.54 5.14 -13.73
N ARG A 169 -4.99 6.13 -12.93
CA ARG A 169 -4.73 7.56 -13.12
C ARG A 169 -4.49 8.27 -11.80
N LYS A 170 -3.49 9.16 -11.77
CA LYS A 170 -3.13 9.95 -10.57
C LYS A 170 -4.18 10.99 -10.18
N GLU A 171 -4.85 11.60 -11.16
CA GLU A 171 -5.88 12.62 -10.92
C GLU A 171 -7.07 12.08 -10.13
N ASP A 172 -7.40 10.81 -10.32
CA ASP A 172 -8.52 10.12 -9.67
C ASP A 172 -8.15 9.60 -8.25
N SER A 173 -6.87 9.64 -7.89
CA SER A 173 -6.32 9.00 -6.68
C SER A 173 -6.95 9.56 -5.40
N HIS A 174 -7.18 10.87 -5.33
CA HIS A 174 -7.74 11.52 -4.14
C HIS A 174 -9.17 11.02 -3.83
N LEU A 175 -10.03 10.90 -4.85
CA LEU A 175 -11.40 10.42 -4.66
C LEU A 175 -11.41 8.94 -4.25
N ILE A 176 -10.55 8.13 -4.86
CA ILE A 176 -10.42 6.71 -4.52
C ILE A 176 -9.89 6.54 -3.10
N GLU A 177 -8.89 7.32 -2.68
CA GLU A 177 -8.38 7.28 -1.30
C GLU A 177 -9.42 7.72 -0.29
N THR A 178 -10.19 8.77 -0.60
CA THR A 178 -11.32 9.23 0.23
C THR A 178 -12.32 8.10 0.42
N TRP A 179 -12.67 7.39 -0.66
CA TRP A 179 -13.55 6.23 -0.62
C TRP A 179 -12.96 5.08 0.22
N LEU A 180 -11.70 4.71 -0.03
CA LEU A 180 -11.02 3.64 0.72
C LEU A 180 -11.01 3.94 2.23
N ARG A 181 -10.73 5.19 2.62
CA ARG A 181 -10.78 5.61 4.04
C ARG A 181 -12.21 5.56 4.60
N LYS A 182 -13.18 6.21 3.94
CA LYS A 182 -14.58 6.24 4.38
C LYS A 182 -15.23 4.85 4.51
N ARG A 183 -14.76 3.87 3.74
CA ARG A 183 -15.25 2.47 3.79
C ARG A 183 -14.42 1.54 4.66
N GLY A 184 -13.40 2.06 5.35
CA GLY A 184 -12.58 1.27 6.27
C GLY A 184 -11.59 0.32 5.58
N PHE A 185 -11.28 0.53 4.30
CA PHE A 185 -10.22 -0.20 3.60
C PHE A 185 -8.82 0.30 3.96
N VAL A 186 -8.71 1.48 4.56
CA VAL A 186 -7.46 2.02 5.11
C VAL A 186 -7.48 1.88 6.61
N ASN A 187 -6.46 1.22 7.17
CA ASN A 187 -6.27 1.14 8.61
C ASN A 187 -5.83 2.51 9.13
N GLU A 188 -6.50 3.03 10.16
CA GLU A 188 -6.05 4.22 10.87
C GLU A 188 -4.75 3.89 11.61
N GLN A 189 -3.67 4.59 11.27
CA GLN A 189 -2.45 4.53 12.08
C GLN A 189 -2.74 5.33 13.35
N LYS A 190 -2.83 4.65 14.49
CA LYS A 190 -2.81 5.34 15.77
C LYS A 190 -1.46 6.04 15.90
N GLU A 191 -1.46 7.36 15.90
CA GLU A 191 -0.36 8.13 16.46
C GLU A 191 -0.24 7.68 17.91
N GLU A 192 0.83 6.94 18.25
CA GLU A 192 1.20 6.82 19.65
C GLU A 192 1.61 8.23 20.08
N GLU A 193 0.78 8.87 20.92
CA GLU A 193 1.12 10.12 21.59
C GLU A 193 2.48 9.92 22.29
N ASP A 194 3.51 10.55 21.73
CA ASP A 194 4.82 10.67 22.36
C ASP A 194 4.62 11.43 23.68
N SER A 195 4.51 10.69 24.78
CA SER A 195 4.57 11.25 26.12
C SER A 195 5.99 11.74 26.36
N THR A 196 6.33 12.91 25.79
CA THR A 196 7.55 13.63 26.15
C THR A 196 7.40 14.09 27.59
N GLN A 197 7.87 13.28 28.54
CA GLN A 197 8.11 13.77 29.90
C GLN A 197 9.23 14.81 29.83
N PRO A 198 9.06 16.00 30.41
CA PRO A 198 10.12 17.01 30.40
C PRO A 198 11.28 16.52 31.26
N VAL A 199 12.45 16.39 30.65
CA VAL A 199 13.70 16.14 31.36
C VAL A 199 14.04 17.41 32.13
N THR A 200 13.71 17.43 33.42
CA THR A 200 14.19 18.45 34.37
C THR A 200 15.71 18.28 34.50
N HIS A 201 16.47 19.18 33.88
CA HIS A 201 17.89 19.35 34.19
C HIS A 201 18.01 19.92 35.59
N GLN A 202 18.41 19.08 36.56
CA GLN A 202 18.86 19.53 37.87
C GLN A 202 20.38 19.71 37.81
N GLU A 203 20.83 20.95 37.65
CA GLU A 203 22.20 21.34 37.93
C GLU A 203 22.45 21.19 39.43
N SER A 204 23.27 20.23 39.84
CA SER A 204 23.81 20.17 41.19
C SER A 204 25.22 20.76 41.20
N HIS A 205 25.30 21.99 41.70
CA HIS A 205 26.54 22.66 42.10
C HIS A 205 27.32 21.83 43.12
N ASP A 206 28.64 21.79 42.93
CA ASP A 206 29.62 21.28 43.88
C ASP A 206 29.50 21.92 45.26
N ALA A 207 29.53 21.08 46.30
CA ALA A 207 29.95 21.47 47.64
C ALA A 207 30.82 20.36 48.23
N VAL A 208 32.13 20.56 48.15
CA VAL A 208 33.13 19.81 48.93
C VAL A 208 32.96 20.18 50.40
N SER A 209 32.81 19.18 51.27
CA SER A 209 33.10 19.37 52.69
C SER A 209 33.67 18.10 53.32
N ILE A 210 34.85 18.29 53.91
CA ILE A 210 35.74 17.34 54.58
C ILE A 210 35.35 17.24 56.07
N ALA A 211 35.28 16.03 56.64
CA ALA A 211 35.60 15.67 58.04
C ALA A 211 35.23 14.18 58.28
N ALA A 212 36.15 13.23 58.46
CA ALA A 212 36.98 12.93 59.64
C ALA A 212 36.30 12.02 60.71
N MET A 213 36.87 10.81 60.84
CA MET A 213 37.05 9.95 62.03
C MET A 213 35.84 9.39 62.80
N ALA A 214 35.69 8.06 62.77
CA ALA A 214 36.07 7.15 63.87
C ALA A 214 36.16 5.70 63.36
#